data_AF-A0AA39XTN9-F1
#
_entry.id   AF-A0AA39XTN9-F1
#
_cell.length_a   1.000
_cell.length_b   1.000
_cell.length_c   1.000
_cell.angle_alpha   90.00
_cell.angle_beta   90.00
_cell.angle_gamma   90.00
#
_symmetry.space_group_name_H-M   'P 1'
#
loop_
_entity.id
_entity.type
_entity.pdbx_description
1 polymer ?
#
loop_
_entity_poly.entity_id
_entity_poly.type
_entity_poly.pdbx_seq_one_letter_code
_entity_poly.pdbx_strand_id
1 'polypeptide(L)'
;MYLDEATAISHLRGGHELIRLRGGADTLERLVRRVISWCEYHSCAAHQLRPMLAPIPPPAPWGSSRSSPPSSPSSSSSTPTTTTTSSRLSPFPTAFVSLVSAAHARTAAHLPPPPPPPPPPAPAPAGPTGNHLLSRIFAALTLVGTAISAAWQPAFQAYSPAKEAAAAVLDDALYAVLVEVARLHDDGRIHDDDDDDDDDDDGDDGVVDGTAAAAAAAAQQWAHAVLLHAAHAYLWAALSDLPASPHMHDAFLSRLRGALEAGAAREAHPGGGGLSAGWMWRPSWVGGSGNNSKAIVAAGPMDAETLMWVLAVGWFLADKRRAMYGGGEEMVGWFGDRVEELLGVVGVCERESAVGMVRDFPGTDGFRVKWRALLRGERFCWLS
;
A
#
# COMPACT_ATOMS: atom_id res chain seq x y z
N MET A 1 14.05 -20.84 0.60
CA MET A 1 13.93 -19.61 -0.21
C MET A 1 15.26 -18.88 -0.17
N TYR A 2 15.65 -18.16 -1.22
CA TYR A 2 17.01 -17.62 -1.38
C TYR A 2 17.31 -16.54 -0.34
N LEU A 3 18.32 -16.78 0.49
CA LEU A 3 18.76 -15.85 1.55
C LEU A 3 19.61 -14.71 0.99
N ASP A 4 20.19 -14.90 -0.19
CA ASP A 4 21.07 -13.95 -0.88
C ASP A 4 20.42 -13.39 -2.15
N GLU A 5 20.64 -12.11 -2.40
CA GLU A 5 20.14 -11.36 -3.55
C GLU A 5 20.71 -11.89 -4.87
N ALA A 6 22.02 -12.20 -4.93
CA ALA A 6 22.67 -12.68 -6.15
C ALA A 6 22.10 -14.02 -6.61
N THR A 7 21.87 -14.92 -5.67
CA THR A 7 21.20 -16.22 -5.88
C THR A 7 19.77 -16.00 -6.37
N ALA A 8 19.01 -15.09 -5.75
CA ALA A 8 17.65 -14.77 -6.20
C ALA A 8 17.64 -14.25 -7.65
N ILE A 9 18.53 -13.32 -7.99
CA ILE A 9 18.68 -12.78 -9.36
C ILE A 9 19.02 -13.89 -10.36
N SER A 10 19.96 -14.78 -10.02
CA SER A 10 20.33 -15.92 -10.87
C SER A 10 19.14 -16.85 -11.13
N HIS A 11 18.34 -17.12 -10.10
CA HIS A 11 17.14 -17.95 -10.24
C HIS A 11 16.04 -17.29 -11.08
N LEU A 12 15.83 -15.98 -10.92
CA LEU A 12 14.91 -15.21 -11.76
C LEU A 12 15.32 -15.28 -13.23
N ARG A 13 16.61 -15.03 -13.53
CA ARG A 13 17.17 -15.14 -14.89
C ARG A 13 16.96 -16.53 -15.50
N GLY A 14 17.23 -17.59 -14.73
CA GLY A 14 17.00 -18.96 -15.17
C GLY A 14 15.53 -19.26 -15.46
N GLY A 15 14.62 -18.76 -14.61
CA GLY A 15 13.17 -18.88 -14.82
C GLY A 15 12.70 -18.17 -16.08
N HIS A 16 13.18 -16.95 -16.34
CA HIS A 16 12.85 -16.19 -17.55
C HIS A 16 13.41 -16.84 -18.81
N GLU A 17 14.61 -17.40 -18.75
CA GLU A 17 15.20 -18.12 -19.87
C GLU A 17 14.38 -19.37 -20.23
N LEU A 18 13.87 -20.10 -19.23
CA LEU A 18 12.97 -21.22 -19.45
C LEU A 18 11.67 -20.78 -20.15
N ILE A 19 11.08 -19.67 -19.73
CA ILE A 19 9.87 -19.09 -20.36
C ILE A 19 10.17 -18.71 -21.81
N ARG A 20 11.31 -18.07 -22.06
CA ARG A 20 11.77 -17.70 -23.41
C ARG A 20 11.90 -18.94 -24.30
N LEU A 21 12.56 -19.98 -23.81
CA LEU A 21 12.73 -21.26 -24.53
C LEU A 21 11.40 -21.98 -24.80
N ARG A 22 10.37 -21.75 -23.98
CA ARG A 22 9.01 -22.27 -24.19
C ARG A 22 8.15 -21.42 -25.14
N GLY A 23 8.70 -20.34 -25.70
CA GLY A 23 7.99 -19.46 -26.63
C GLY A 23 7.21 -18.33 -25.95
N GLY A 24 7.50 -18.03 -24.68
CA GLY A 24 6.89 -16.93 -23.93
C GLY A 24 5.93 -17.40 -22.82
N ALA A 25 5.53 -16.48 -21.93
CA ALA A 25 4.67 -16.82 -20.79
C ALA A 25 3.25 -17.20 -21.22
N ASP A 26 2.80 -16.74 -22.38
CA ASP A 26 1.48 -17.03 -22.94
C ASP A 26 1.33 -18.46 -23.47
N THR A 27 2.43 -19.20 -23.65
CA THR A 27 2.39 -20.61 -24.09
C THR A 27 2.19 -21.59 -22.94
N LEU A 28 2.27 -21.10 -21.70
CA LEU A 28 2.14 -21.90 -20.49
C LEU A 28 0.67 -22.02 -20.07
N GLU A 29 0.31 -23.16 -19.50
CA GLU A 29 -0.98 -23.30 -18.83
C GLU A 29 -1.14 -22.24 -17.73
N ARG A 30 -2.36 -21.76 -17.54
CA ARG A 30 -2.65 -20.65 -16.61
C ARG A 30 -2.16 -20.91 -15.19
N LEU A 31 -2.31 -22.13 -14.69
CA LEU A 31 -1.83 -22.52 -13.37
C LEU A 31 -0.30 -22.45 -13.29
N VAL A 32 0.40 -23.00 -14.29
CA VAL A 32 1.86 -22.97 -14.38
C VAL A 32 2.39 -21.55 -14.45
N ARG A 33 1.78 -20.71 -15.29
CA ARG A 33 2.12 -19.28 -15.39
C ARG A 33 1.97 -18.58 -14.04
N ARG A 34 0.87 -18.81 -13.34
CA ARG A 34 0.64 -18.22 -12.02
C ARG A 34 1.68 -18.67 -11.01
N VAL A 35 2.01 -19.96 -10.95
CA VAL A 35 3.07 -20.48 -10.06
C VAL A 35 4.40 -19.79 -10.34
N ILE A 36 4.79 -19.66 -11.61
CA ILE A 36 6.03 -19.00 -12.01
C ILE A 36 6.03 -17.51 -11.62
N SER A 37 4.95 -16.78 -11.90
CA SER A 37 4.78 -15.38 -11.48
C SER A 37 4.90 -15.24 -9.97
N TRP A 38 4.30 -16.15 -9.20
CA TRP A 38 4.41 -16.12 -7.74
C TRP A 38 5.82 -16.44 -7.24
N CYS A 39 6.55 -17.38 -7.86
CA CYS A 39 7.95 -17.62 -7.54
C CYS A 39 8.83 -16.38 -7.80
N GLU A 40 8.55 -15.66 -8.90
CA GLU A 40 9.21 -14.39 -9.18
C GLU A 40 8.84 -13.33 -8.16
N TYR A 41 7.55 -13.08 -7.96
CA TYR A 41 7.05 -12.09 -7.01
C TYR A 41 7.57 -12.33 -5.62
N HIS A 42 7.71 -13.60 -5.21
CA HIS A 42 8.29 -13.95 -3.93
C HIS A 42 9.76 -13.51 -3.82
N SER A 43 10.56 -13.75 -4.85
CA SER A 43 11.97 -13.37 -4.89
C SER A 43 12.13 -11.85 -4.96
N CYS A 44 11.33 -11.20 -5.80
CA CYS A 44 11.23 -9.74 -5.89
C CYS A 44 10.83 -9.11 -4.56
N ALA A 45 9.83 -9.67 -3.89
CA ALA A 45 9.38 -9.22 -2.59
C ALA A 45 10.49 -9.34 -1.53
N ALA A 46 11.22 -10.45 -1.52
CA ALA A 46 12.30 -10.68 -0.57
C ALA A 46 13.49 -9.74 -0.77
N HIS A 47 13.76 -9.30 -1.99
CA HIS A 47 14.99 -8.57 -2.33
C HIS A 47 14.75 -7.18 -2.92
N GLN A 48 13.51 -6.67 -2.84
CA GLN A 48 13.11 -5.37 -3.42
C GLN A 48 13.42 -5.25 -4.92
N LEU A 49 13.38 -6.37 -5.64
CA LEU A 49 13.66 -6.40 -7.07
C LEU A 49 12.39 -6.08 -7.86
N ARG A 50 12.58 -5.49 -9.05
CA ARG A 50 11.48 -5.25 -9.98
C ARG A 50 11.02 -6.55 -10.64
N PRO A 51 9.71 -6.89 -10.62
CA PRO A 51 9.20 -8.04 -11.35
C PRO A 51 9.26 -7.79 -12.86
N MET A 52 9.59 -8.83 -13.63
CA MET A 52 9.66 -8.78 -15.09
C MET A 52 8.44 -9.42 -15.76
N LEU A 53 7.81 -10.43 -15.14
CA LEU A 53 6.59 -11.01 -15.68
C LEU A 53 5.40 -10.15 -15.31
N ALA A 54 4.78 -9.55 -16.33
CA ALA A 54 3.51 -8.88 -16.16
C ALA A 54 2.42 -9.88 -15.75
N PRO A 55 1.51 -9.48 -14.84
CA PRO A 55 0.37 -10.29 -14.44
C PRO A 55 -0.51 -10.63 -15.65
N ILE A 56 -1.20 -11.76 -15.58
CA ILE A 56 -2.26 -12.05 -16.56
C ILE A 56 -3.32 -10.97 -16.37
N PRO A 57 -3.68 -10.20 -17.42
CA PRO A 57 -4.71 -9.18 -17.29
C PRO A 57 -6.00 -9.84 -16.77
N PRO A 58 -6.67 -9.24 -15.77
CA PRO A 58 -7.91 -9.79 -15.26
C PRO A 58 -8.92 -9.92 -16.40
N PRO A 59 -9.74 -10.99 -16.43
CA PRO A 59 -10.68 -11.24 -17.52
C PRO A 59 -11.69 -10.10 -17.58
N ALA A 60 -11.55 -9.16 -18.53
CA ALA A 60 -12.24 -7.87 -18.57
C ALA A 60 -13.66 -7.88 -17.97
N PRO A 61 -13.87 -7.32 -16.75
CA PRO A 61 -15.23 -7.27 -16.20
C PRO A 61 -15.60 -5.98 -15.49
N TRP A 62 -14.76 -4.94 -15.45
CA TRP A 62 -14.98 -3.72 -14.65
C TRP A 62 -14.83 -2.47 -15.52
N GLY A 63 -15.95 -1.83 -15.85
CA GLY A 63 -16.02 -0.40 -16.14
C GLY A 63 -15.34 0.15 -17.40
N SER A 64 -14.49 -0.61 -18.11
CA SER A 64 -13.98 -0.19 -19.42
C SER A 64 -14.99 -0.44 -20.54
N SER A 65 -16.26 -0.13 -20.29
CA SER A 65 -16.98 0.65 -21.30
C SER A 65 -16.32 2.03 -21.33
N ARG A 66 -15.08 2.11 -21.82
CA ARG A 66 -14.73 3.27 -22.63
C ARG A 66 -15.76 3.18 -23.75
N SER A 67 -16.82 3.95 -23.59
CA SER A 67 -17.60 4.45 -24.70
C SER A 67 -16.58 5.07 -25.63
N SER A 68 -16.06 4.26 -26.56
CA SER A 68 -15.46 4.80 -27.76
C SER A 68 -16.48 5.83 -28.26
N PRO A 69 -16.11 7.12 -28.39
CA PRO A 69 -17.02 8.09 -28.93
C PRO A 69 -17.53 7.52 -30.25
N PRO A 70 -18.85 7.49 -30.48
CA PRO A 70 -19.40 6.94 -31.70
C PRO A 70 -18.75 7.69 -32.86
N SER A 71 -17.86 7.01 -33.57
CA SER A 71 -17.34 7.50 -34.83
C SER A 71 -18.55 7.59 -35.75
N SER A 72 -19.01 8.82 -36.00
CA SER A 72 -19.98 9.12 -37.05
C SER A 72 -19.57 8.37 -38.31
N PRO A 73 -20.51 7.65 -38.95
CA PRO A 73 -20.99 8.26 -40.18
C PRO A 73 -22.49 8.04 -40.42
N SER A 74 -23.15 9.14 -40.81
CA SER A 74 -24.19 9.25 -41.84
C SER A 74 -25.28 8.17 -41.98
N SER A 75 -26.51 8.64 -41.78
CA SER A 75 -27.69 8.40 -42.64
C SER A 75 -28.43 7.06 -42.56
N SER A 76 -29.47 7.08 -41.71
CA SER A 76 -30.85 6.65 -41.98
C SER A 76 -31.09 5.33 -42.74
N SER A 77 -31.39 4.27 -42.00
CA SER A 77 -32.40 3.28 -42.37
C SER A 77 -32.94 2.57 -41.13
N SER A 78 -34.23 2.78 -40.85
CA SER A 78 -34.96 2.22 -39.73
C SER A 78 -35.16 0.71 -39.90
N THR A 79 -34.39 -0.08 -39.15
CA THR A 79 -34.65 -1.50 -38.88
C THR A 79 -34.79 -1.66 -37.36
N PRO A 80 -35.70 -2.52 -36.86
CA PRO A 80 -35.87 -2.72 -35.42
C PRO A 80 -34.64 -3.43 -34.87
N THR A 81 -33.76 -2.65 -34.25
CA THR A 81 -32.55 -3.13 -33.59
C THR A 81 -32.95 -3.88 -32.33
N THR A 82 -32.87 -5.20 -32.36
CA THR A 82 -32.87 -6.03 -31.17
C THR A 82 -31.70 -5.59 -30.30
N THR A 83 -31.98 -4.86 -29.22
CA THR A 83 -30.98 -4.40 -28.25
C THR A 83 -30.50 -5.62 -27.45
N THR A 84 -29.65 -6.45 -28.06
CA THR A 84 -28.83 -7.43 -27.33
C THR A 84 -27.75 -6.65 -26.59
N THR A 85 -28.11 -6.09 -25.44
CA THR A 85 -27.16 -5.67 -24.41
C THR A 85 -26.43 -6.93 -23.95
N SER A 86 -25.33 -7.24 -24.65
CA SER A 86 -24.32 -8.19 -24.19
C SER A 86 -23.55 -7.53 -23.04
N SER A 87 -24.25 -7.30 -21.93
CA SER A 87 -23.60 -6.99 -20.65
C SER A 87 -22.92 -8.28 -20.23
N ARG A 88 -21.63 -8.42 -20.55
CA ARG A 88 -20.78 -9.46 -19.97
C ARG A 88 -20.99 -9.39 -18.45
N LEU A 89 -21.61 -10.42 -17.90
CA LEU A 89 -21.88 -10.50 -16.47
C LEU A 89 -20.53 -10.55 -15.74
N SER A 90 -20.39 -9.72 -14.71
CA SER A 90 -19.24 -9.77 -13.80
C SER A 90 -19.02 -11.21 -13.31
N PRO A 91 -17.77 -11.69 -13.19
CA PRO A 91 -17.48 -13.00 -12.61
C PRO A 91 -17.79 -13.04 -11.11
N PHE A 92 -18.09 -11.89 -10.49
CA PHE A 92 -18.43 -11.77 -9.07
C PHE A 92 -19.94 -11.70 -8.84
N PRO A 93 -20.46 -12.26 -7.73
CA PRO A 93 -21.84 -12.05 -7.32
C PRO A 93 -22.18 -10.55 -7.19
N THR A 94 -23.38 -10.13 -7.59
CA THR A 94 -23.78 -8.70 -7.56
C THR A 94 -23.62 -8.07 -6.17
N ALA A 95 -24.00 -8.78 -5.11
CA ALA A 95 -23.84 -8.31 -3.74
C ALA A 95 -22.36 -8.12 -3.34
N PHE A 96 -21.43 -8.91 -3.93
CA PHE A 96 -19.98 -8.74 -3.71
C PHE A 96 -19.50 -7.45 -4.36
N VAL A 97 -19.92 -7.19 -5.60
CA VAL A 97 -19.56 -5.98 -6.34
C VAL A 97 -20.00 -4.73 -5.59
N SER A 98 -21.24 -4.71 -5.07
CA SER A 98 -21.74 -3.59 -4.26
C SER A 98 -20.94 -3.38 -2.99
N LEU A 99 -20.56 -4.47 -2.30
CA LEU A 99 -19.78 -4.41 -1.07
C LEU A 99 -18.36 -3.90 -1.32
N VAL A 100 -17.67 -4.41 -2.34
CA VAL A 100 -16.34 -3.96 -2.75
C VAL A 100 -16.38 -2.49 -3.18
N SER A 101 -17.39 -2.07 -3.94
CA SER A 101 -17.57 -0.67 -4.33
C SER A 101 -17.78 0.24 -3.12
N ALA A 102 -18.64 -0.15 -2.18
CA ALA A 102 -18.88 0.62 -0.97
C ALA A 102 -17.64 0.69 -0.07
N ALA A 103 -16.91 -0.40 0.08
CA ALA A 103 -15.70 -0.44 0.88
C ALA A 103 -14.57 0.36 0.20
N HIS A 104 -14.43 0.28 -1.13
CA HIS A 104 -13.52 1.12 -1.90
C HIS A 104 -13.84 2.62 -1.73
N ALA A 105 -15.12 3.01 -1.83
CA ALA A 105 -15.53 4.40 -1.64
C ALA A 105 -15.21 4.90 -0.23
N ARG A 106 -15.35 4.05 0.80
CA ARG A 106 -14.92 4.38 2.17
C ARG A 106 -13.42 4.54 2.24
N THR A 107 -12.63 3.55 1.80
CA THR A 107 -11.16 3.63 1.82
C THR A 107 -10.63 4.84 1.05
N ALA A 108 -11.18 5.14 -0.12
CA ALA A 108 -10.79 6.29 -0.93
C ALA A 108 -11.11 7.63 -0.27
N ALA A 109 -12.13 7.70 0.61
CA ALA A 109 -12.43 8.91 1.37
C ALA A 109 -11.36 9.22 2.44
N HIS A 110 -10.55 8.23 2.82
CA HIS A 110 -9.46 8.35 3.78
C HIS A 110 -8.09 8.59 3.11
N LEU A 111 -8.04 8.56 1.78
CA LEU A 111 -6.81 8.91 1.06
C LEU A 111 -6.78 10.41 0.82
N PRO A 112 -5.59 11.05 0.87
CA PRO A 112 -5.48 12.45 0.51
C PRO A 112 -6.07 12.63 -0.90
N PRO A 113 -6.92 13.66 -1.11
CA PRO A 113 -7.54 13.88 -2.41
C PRO A 113 -6.45 13.97 -3.48
N PRO A 114 -6.69 13.41 -4.69
CA PRO A 114 -5.75 13.60 -5.77
C PRO A 114 -5.51 15.10 -5.96
N PRO A 115 -4.25 15.55 -6.15
CA PRO A 115 -3.98 16.95 -6.39
C PRO A 115 -4.86 17.42 -7.55
N PRO A 116 -5.44 18.63 -7.48
CA PRO A 116 -6.24 19.15 -8.56
C PRO A 116 -5.44 19.05 -9.87
N PRO A 117 -6.07 18.63 -10.97
CA PRO A 117 -5.36 18.49 -12.24
C PRO A 117 -4.66 19.82 -12.53
N PRO A 118 -3.34 19.80 -12.83
CA PRO A 118 -2.64 21.02 -13.13
C PRO A 118 -3.35 21.73 -14.30
N PRO A 119 -3.48 23.07 -14.29
CA PRO A 119 -3.98 23.81 -15.44
C PRO A 119 -3.16 23.39 -16.66
N PRO A 120 -3.79 23.11 -17.83
CA PRO A 120 -3.14 22.46 -18.96
C PRO A 120 -1.80 23.12 -19.29
N PRO A 121 -0.65 22.48 -18.94
CA PRO A 121 0.65 23.05 -19.22
C PRO A 121 1.06 22.69 -20.65
N ALA A 122 1.84 23.57 -21.28
CA ALA A 122 2.64 23.24 -22.46
C ALA A 122 3.42 21.93 -22.24
N PRO A 123 3.71 21.13 -23.28
CA PRO A 123 4.17 19.74 -23.18
C PRO A 123 5.40 19.59 -22.28
N ALA A 124 5.13 19.31 -21.01
CA ALA A 124 6.11 19.02 -19.97
C ALA A 124 6.01 17.52 -19.63
N PRO A 125 7.12 16.89 -19.21
CA PRO A 125 7.19 15.45 -18.95
C PRO A 125 6.14 15.06 -17.90
N ALA A 126 5.40 13.99 -18.20
CA ALA A 126 4.31 13.48 -17.39
C ALA A 126 4.77 13.28 -15.94
N GLY A 127 4.27 14.12 -15.04
CA GLY A 127 4.49 14.00 -13.60
C GLY A 127 3.90 12.69 -13.05
N PRO A 128 4.41 12.21 -11.90
CA PRO A 128 4.13 10.88 -11.38
C PRO A 128 2.64 10.70 -11.01
N THR A 129 2.02 9.67 -11.59
CA THR A 129 0.64 9.20 -11.34
C THR A 129 0.44 8.54 -9.96
N GLY A 130 1.21 8.92 -8.95
CA GLY A 130 1.35 8.21 -7.66
C GLY A 130 0.03 8.02 -6.90
N ASN A 131 -0.88 9.00 -6.93
CA ASN A 131 -2.15 8.90 -6.20
C ASN A 131 -3.10 7.85 -6.78
N HIS A 132 -3.01 7.58 -8.08
CA HIS A 132 -3.81 6.52 -8.72
C HIS A 132 -3.33 5.13 -8.31
N LEU A 133 -2.03 4.98 -8.10
CA LEU A 133 -1.43 3.73 -7.66
C LEU A 133 -1.88 3.37 -6.25
N LEU A 134 -1.75 4.28 -5.27
CA LEU A 134 -2.21 4.03 -3.91
C LEU A 134 -3.70 3.68 -3.88
N SER A 135 -4.54 4.43 -4.58
CA SER A 135 -5.98 4.13 -4.70
C SER A 135 -6.22 2.71 -5.23
N ARG A 136 -5.48 2.28 -6.26
CA ARG A 136 -5.56 0.92 -6.82
C ARG A 136 -5.11 -0.15 -5.83
N ILE A 137 -4.04 0.12 -5.09
CA ILE A 137 -3.52 -0.77 -4.05
C ILE A 137 -4.57 -0.95 -2.95
N PHE A 138 -5.14 0.14 -2.44
CA PHE A 138 -6.20 0.11 -1.44
C PHE A 138 -7.45 -0.61 -1.93
N ALA A 139 -7.85 -0.39 -3.19
CA ALA A 139 -8.94 -1.14 -3.82
C ALA A 139 -8.70 -2.66 -3.77
N ALA A 140 -7.47 -3.07 -4.08
CA ALA A 140 -7.09 -4.48 -4.04
C ALA A 140 -7.08 -5.03 -2.61
N LEU A 141 -6.51 -4.31 -1.64
CA LEU A 141 -6.49 -4.68 -0.22
C LEU A 141 -7.91 -4.90 0.32
N THR A 142 -8.83 -4.00 -0.03
CA THR A 142 -10.25 -4.08 0.33
C THR A 142 -10.93 -5.27 -0.34
N LEU A 143 -10.62 -5.54 -1.61
CA LEU A 143 -11.09 -6.74 -2.30
C LEU A 143 -10.61 -8.01 -1.58
N VAL A 144 -9.34 -8.06 -1.13
CA VAL A 144 -8.84 -9.20 -0.36
C VAL A 144 -9.63 -9.41 0.91
N GLY A 145 -9.77 -8.38 1.75
CA GLY A 145 -10.51 -8.49 3.01
C GLY A 145 -11.93 -8.97 2.83
N THR A 146 -12.57 -8.47 1.78
CA THR A 146 -13.93 -8.87 1.44
C THR A 146 -13.95 -10.34 0.99
N ALA A 147 -13.02 -10.75 0.13
CA ALA A 147 -12.94 -12.11 -0.41
C ALA A 147 -12.62 -13.17 0.65
N ILE A 148 -11.82 -12.82 1.67
CA ILE A 148 -11.47 -13.74 2.77
C ILE A 148 -12.50 -13.78 3.90
N SER A 149 -13.54 -12.95 3.85
CA SER A 149 -14.59 -12.97 4.87
C SER A 149 -15.42 -14.25 4.81
N ALA A 150 -15.91 -14.72 5.97
CA ALA A 150 -16.69 -15.96 6.08
C ALA A 150 -17.93 -15.95 5.16
N ALA A 151 -18.53 -14.78 4.95
CA ALA A 151 -19.70 -14.62 4.07
C ALA A 151 -19.39 -14.94 2.60
N TRP A 152 -18.17 -14.67 2.14
CA TRP A 152 -17.77 -14.88 0.75
C TRP A 152 -16.95 -16.14 0.53
N GLN A 153 -16.49 -16.77 1.60
CA GLN A 153 -15.73 -18.02 1.53
C GLN A 153 -16.37 -19.06 0.60
N PRO A 154 -17.69 -19.34 0.61
CA PRO A 154 -18.30 -20.31 -0.31
C PRO A 154 -18.18 -19.93 -1.79
N ALA A 155 -18.28 -18.63 -2.12
CA ALA A 155 -18.12 -18.15 -3.50
C ALA A 155 -16.67 -18.28 -3.99
N PHE A 156 -15.71 -18.31 -3.06
CA PHE A 156 -14.28 -18.47 -3.30
C PHE A 156 -13.77 -19.89 -3.03
N GLN A 157 -14.65 -20.87 -2.77
CA GLN A 157 -14.29 -22.30 -2.68
C GLN A 157 -13.93 -22.89 -4.07
N ALA A 158 -13.42 -24.13 -4.03
CA ALA A 158 -12.68 -24.83 -5.10
C ALA A 158 -12.98 -24.40 -6.55
N TYR A 159 -11.95 -23.86 -7.22
CA TYR A 159 -11.89 -23.55 -8.66
C TYR A 159 -13.10 -22.80 -9.24
N SER A 160 -13.64 -21.82 -8.51
CA SER A 160 -14.66 -20.93 -9.06
C SER A 160 -14.05 -19.87 -9.99
N PRO A 161 -14.76 -19.43 -11.04
CA PRO A 161 -14.35 -18.28 -11.86
C PRO A 161 -14.15 -16.99 -11.04
N ALA A 162 -14.93 -16.83 -9.95
CA ALA A 162 -14.77 -15.72 -9.01
C ALA A 162 -13.41 -15.76 -8.30
N LYS A 163 -12.94 -16.94 -7.86
CA LYS A 163 -11.61 -17.13 -7.27
C LYS A 163 -10.50 -16.77 -8.25
N GLU A 164 -10.62 -17.18 -9.51
CA GLU A 164 -9.65 -16.83 -10.53
C GLU A 164 -9.63 -15.34 -10.87
N ALA A 165 -10.80 -14.70 -10.91
CA ALA A 165 -10.92 -13.26 -11.14
C ALA A 165 -10.31 -12.46 -9.98
N ALA A 166 -10.62 -12.85 -8.73
CA ALA A 166 -9.98 -12.25 -7.55
C ALA A 166 -8.47 -12.45 -7.60
N ALA A 167 -7.99 -13.67 -7.84
CA ALA A 167 -6.56 -13.95 -7.97
C ALA A 167 -5.87 -13.05 -9.00
N ALA A 168 -6.47 -12.84 -10.17
CA ALA A 168 -5.89 -11.98 -11.21
C ALA A 168 -5.79 -10.50 -10.77
N VAL A 169 -6.82 -9.97 -10.09
CA VAL A 169 -6.79 -8.61 -9.52
C VAL A 169 -5.67 -8.46 -8.48
N LEU A 170 -5.42 -9.52 -7.72
CA LEU A 170 -4.43 -9.54 -6.65
C LEU A 170 -3.01 -9.70 -7.17
N ASP A 171 -2.81 -10.55 -8.18
CA ASP A 171 -1.55 -10.68 -8.90
C ASP A 171 -1.18 -9.33 -9.55
N ASP A 172 -2.17 -8.60 -10.08
CA ASP A 172 -2.00 -7.28 -10.66
C ASP A 172 -1.65 -6.19 -9.62
N ALA A 173 -2.35 -6.19 -8.49
CA ALA A 173 -2.04 -5.27 -7.39
C ALA A 173 -0.66 -5.53 -6.79
N LEU A 174 -0.31 -6.79 -6.56
CA LEU A 174 1.01 -7.18 -6.04
C LEU A 174 2.11 -6.77 -7.01
N TYR A 175 1.94 -7.02 -8.32
CA TYR A 175 2.88 -6.55 -9.33
C TYR A 175 3.08 -5.04 -9.26
N ALA A 176 1.99 -4.27 -9.21
CA ALA A 176 2.06 -2.81 -9.14
C ALA A 176 2.79 -2.33 -7.87
N VAL A 177 2.53 -2.96 -6.72
CA VAL A 177 3.25 -2.67 -5.46
C VAL A 177 4.74 -2.97 -5.61
N LEU A 178 5.11 -4.14 -6.14
CA LEU A 178 6.51 -4.55 -6.26
C LEU A 178 7.30 -3.65 -7.22
N VAL A 179 6.71 -3.23 -8.33
CA VAL A 179 7.34 -2.27 -9.25
C VAL A 179 7.68 -0.97 -8.53
N GLU A 180 6.78 -0.50 -7.67
CA GLU A 180 6.93 0.79 -7.00
C GLU A 180 7.86 0.69 -5.78
N VAL A 181 7.89 -0.46 -5.09
CA VAL A 181 8.87 -0.72 -4.03
C VAL A 181 10.27 -0.74 -4.63
N ALA A 182 10.44 -1.41 -5.78
CA ALA A 182 11.72 -1.43 -6.49
C ALA A 182 12.15 -0.02 -6.92
N ARG A 183 11.20 0.79 -7.44
CA ARG A 183 11.47 2.19 -7.80
C ARG A 183 11.95 3.04 -6.62
N LEU A 184 11.27 2.95 -5.47
CA LEU A 184 11.69 3.66 -4.26
C LEU A 184 13.09 3.27 -3.80
N HIS A 185 13.46 2.00 -3.98
CA HIS A 185 14.77 1.49 -3.62
C HIS A 185 15.86 1.96 -4.60
N ASP A 186 15.57 1.99 -5.90
CA ASP A 186 16.49 2.50 -6.92
C ASP A 186 16.74 4.01 -6.75
N ASP A 187 15.69 4.79 -6.47
CA ASP A 187 15.79 6.23 -6.21
C ASP A 187 16.69 6.55 -5.00
N GLY A 188 16.76 5.64 -4.02
CA GLY A 188 17.61 5.79 -2.84
C GLY A 188 19.10 5.52 -3.09
N ARG A 189 19.45 4.68 -4.09
CA ARG A 189 20.85 4.31 -4.38
C ARG A 189 21.61 5.39 -5.16
N ILE A 190 20.93 6.16 -5.99
CA ILE A 190 21.57 7.14 -6.89
C ILE A 190 22.20 8.30 -6.12
N HIS A 191 21.76 8.56 -4.88
CA HIS A 191 22.19 9.73 -4.13
C HIS A 191 23.49 9.54 -3.32
N ASP A 192 23.98 8.30 -3.19
CA ASP A 192 25.15 8.00 -2.33
C ASP A 192 26.49 8.06 -3.08
N ASP A 193 26.52 8.22 -4.40
CA ASP A 193 27.73 8.06 -5.23
C ASP A 193 28.35 9.38 -5.77
N ASP A 194 27.77 10.56 -5.50
CA ASP A 194 28.15 11.84 -6.15
C ASP A 194 28.95 12.84 -5.26
N ASP A 195 29.40 12.44 -4.07
CA ASP A 195 29.94 13.38 -3.04
C ASP A 195 31.47 13.65 -3.09
N ASP A 196 32.19 13.31 -4.17
CA ASP A 196 33.68 13.32 -4.15
C ASP A 196 34.40 14.39 -5.00
N ASP A 197 33.72 15.39 -5.56
CA ASP A 197 34.40 16.47 -6.31
C ASP A 197 34.28 17.85 -5.62
N ASP A 198 35.24 18.11 -4.74
CA ASP A 198 35.61 19.41 -4.17
C ASP A 198 35.96 20.42 -5.28
N ASP A 199 35.13 21.47 -5.45
CA ASP A 199 35.56 22.71 -6.09
C ASP A 199 35.09 23.93 -5.26
N ASP A 200 36.09 24.64 -4.74
CA ASP A 200 36.03 25.83 -3.90
C ASP A 200 35.31 27.02 -4.57
N ASP A 201 33.98 27.14 -4.44
CA ASP A 201 33.24 28.32 -4.93
C ASP A 201 32.55 29.10 -3.80
N ASP A 202 33.19 30.20 -3.39
CA ASP A 202 32.83 31.13 -2.29
C ASP A 202 31.64 32.08 -2.62
N GLY A 203 30.62 31.59 -3.34
CA GLY A 203 29.47 32.40 -3.79
C GLY A 203 28.27 32.44 -2.83
N ASP A 204 28.30 33.36 -1.84
CA ASP A 204 27.25 33.64 -0.85
C ASP A 204 26.03 34.42 -1.44
N ASP A 205 25.09 33.71 -2.07
CA ASP A 205 23.92 34.36 -2.67
C ASP A 205 22.59 33.57 -2.46
N GLY A 206 21.98 33.68 -1.27
CA GLY A 206 20.51 33.85 -1.15
C GLY A 206 19.55 32.65 -1.29
N VAL A 207 19.90 31.44 -0.83
CA VAL A 207 19.01 30.27 -0.86
C VAL A 207 18.14 30.19 0.41
N VAL A 208 16.93 30.79 0.40
CA VAL A 208 16.02 30.72 1.57
C VAL A 208 14.63 30.11 1.27
N ASP A 209 14.22 30.01 0.01
CA ASP A 209 12.84 29.57 -0.33
C ASP A 209 12.72 28.09 -0.74
N GLY A 210 13.84 27.38 -0.95
CA GLY A 210 13.83 25.96 -1.39
C GLY A 210 13.56 24.93 -0.28
N THR A 211 13.73 25.31 0.99
CA THR A 211 13.76 24.36 2.12
C THR A 211 12.38 23.80 2.47
N ALA A 212 11.33 24.64 2.42
CA ALA A 212 9.97 24.22 2.77
C ALA A 212 9.36 23.27 1.73
N ALA A 213 9.57 23.54 0.44
CA ALA A 213 9.09 22.69 -0.64
C ALA A 213 9.80 21.32 -0.65
N ALA A 214 11.12 21.32 -0.43
CA ALA A 214 11.90 20.08 -0.30
C ALA A 214 11.45 19.25 0.91
N ALA A 215 11.20 19.89 2.06
CA ALA A 215 10.68 19.21 3.25
C ALA A 215 9.30 18.57 3.01
N ALA A 216 8.38 19.30 2.35
CA ALA A 216 7.06 18.77 2.00
C ALA A 216 7.14 17.58 1.03
N ALA A 217 8.01 17.64 0.02
CA ALA A 217 8.25 16.55 -0.92
C ALA A 217 8.84 15.32 -0.23
N ALA A 218 9.83 15.52 0.66
CA ALA A 218 10.43 14.46 1.46
C ALA A 218 9.41 13.78 2.40
N ALA A 219 8.53 14.57 3.00
CA ALA A 219 7.44 14.10 3.86
C ALA A 219 6.42 13.26 3.07
N GLN A 220 6.05 13.72 1.86
CA GLN A 220 5.15 12.97 0.97
C GLN A 220 5.79 11.67 0.46
N GLN A 221 7.07 11.70 0.11
CA GLN A 221 7.81 10.50 -0.31
C GLN A 221 7.91 9.47 0.82
N TRP A 222 8.13 9.93 2.06
CA TRP A 222 8.10 9.08 3.24
C TRP A 222 6.73 8.43 3.44
N ALA A 223 5.65 9.22 3.43
CA ALA A 223 4.30 8.70 3.60
C ALA A 223 3.95 7.66 2.51
N HIS A 224 4.36 7.93 1.26
CA HIS A 224 4.23 6.99 0.15
C HIS A 224 4.97 5.68 0.41
N ALA A 225 6.23 5.73 0.86
CA ALA A 225 7.03 4.55 1.16
C ALA A 225 6.40 3.70 2.29
N VAL A 226 5.94 4.34 3.36
CA VAL A 226 5.27 3.67 4.48
C VAL A 226 4.01 2.95 4.01
N LEU A 227 3.15 3.62 3.25
CA LEU A 227 1.93 3.04 2.71
C LEU A 227 2.23 1.85 1.78
N LEU A 228 3.27 1.97 0.98
CA LEU A 228 3.66 0.93 0.04
C LEU A 228 4.19 -0.32 0.75
N HIS A 229 5.03 -0.16 1.78
CA HIS A 229 5.48 -1.28 2.61
C HIS A 229 4.34 -1.92 3.39
N ALA A 230 3.40 -1.13 3.92
CA ALA A 230 2.21 -1.67 4.58
C ALA A 230 1.34 -2.46 3.60
N ALA A 231 1.07 -1.92 2.42
CA ALA A 231 0.32 -2.62 1.39
C ALA A 231 0.99 -3.93 0.97
N HIS A 232 2.31 -3.91 0.76
CA HIS A 232 3.08 -5.09 0.42
C HIS A 232 2.98 -6.17 1.51
N ALA A 233 3.24 -5.78 2.76
CA ALA A 233 3.13 -6.64 3.92
C ALA A 233 1.72 -7.25 4.03
N TYR A 234 0.69 -6.44 3.84
CA TYR A 234 -0.70 -6.88 3.92
C TYR A 234 -1.08 -7.83 2.79
N LEU A 235 -0.80 -7.47 1.53
CA LEU A 235 -1.10 -8.33 0.38
C LEU A 235 -0.43 -9.68 0.58
N TRP A 236 0.84 -9.71 1.00
CA TRP A 236 1.52 -10.97 1.26
C TRP A 236 0.85 -11.78 2.38
N ALA A 237 0.51 -11.11 3.49
CA ALA A 237 -0.15 -11.74 4.62
C ALA A 237 -1.53 -12.31 4.26
N ALA A 238 -2.26 -11.65 3.37
CA ALA A 238 -3.64 -11.98 3.07
C ALA A 238 -3.79 -12.90 1.86
N LEU A 239 -2.82 -12.91 0.93
CA LEU A 239 -2.87 -13.68 -0.32
C LEU A 239 -2.12 -15.00 -0.27
N SER A 240 -1.11 -15.12 0.60
CA SER A 240 -0.27 -16.31 0.62
C SER A 240 -1.02 -17.47 1.27
N ASP A 241 -1.72 -18.26 0.43
CA ASP A 241 -2.17 -19.63 0.77
C ASP A 241 -0.97 -20.53 1.11
N LEU A 242 0.21 -20.18 0.58
CA LEU A 242 1.48 -20.77 0.98
C LEU A 242 1.87 -20.21 2.36
N PRO A 243 2.29 -21.06 3.31
CA PRO A 243 2.88 -20.57 4.55
C PRO A 243 4.13 -19.76 4.19
N ALA A 244 4.02 -18.43 4.28
CA ALA A 244 5.16 -17.56 4.01
C ALA A 244 6.25 -17.88 5.01
N SER A 245 7.49 -18.11 4.55
CA SER A 245 8.58 -18.46 5.45
C SER A 245 8.72 -17.40 6.56
N PRO A 246 9.09 -17.77 7.80
CA PRO A 246 9.21 -16.83 8.91
C PRO A 246 10.12 -15.64 8.55
N HIS A 247 11.19 -15.88 7.80
CA HIS A 247 12.12 -14.84 7.33
C HIS A 247 11.47 -13.76 6.46
N MET A 248 10.45 -14.11 5.67
CA MET A 248 9.72 -13.12 4.86
C MET A 248 8.88 -12.20 5.71
N HIS A 249 8.17 -12.78 6.70
CA HIS A 249 7.43 -11.97 7.66
C HIS A 249 8.35 -11.00 8.38
N ASP A 250 9.54 -11.45 8.75
CA ASP A 250 10.55 -10.63 9.41
C ASP A 250 11.08 -9.52 8.50
N ALA A 251 11.36 -9.83 7.23
CA ALA A 251 11.78 -8.84 6.25
C ALA A 251 10.71 -7.77 6.05
N PHE A 252 9.43 -8.14 5.93
CA PHE A 252 8.34 -7.18 5.76
C PHE A 252 8.12 -6.31 7.00
N LEU A 253 8.09 -6.94 8.18
CA LEU A 253 7.92 -6.22 9.44
C LEU A 253 9.09 -5.26 9.70
N SER A 254 10.32 -5.70 9.42
CA SER A 254 11.52 -4.88 9.60
C SER A 254 11.55 -3.70 8.64
N ARG A 255 11.16 -3.89 7.37
CA ARG A 255 11.04 -2.79 6.39
C ARG A 255 9.95 -1.81 6.75
N LEU A 256 8.78 -2.29 7.15
CA LEU A 256 7.69 -1.42 7.57
C LEU A 256 8.09 -0.60 8.80
N ARG A 257 8.72 -1.24 9.79
CA ARG A 257 9.29 -0.56 10.95
C ARG A 257 10.35 0.47 10.55
N GLY A 258 11.32 0.08 9.72
CA GLY A 258 12.38 0.98 9.24
C GLY A 258 11.83 2.17 8.46
N ALA A 259 10.80 1.98 7.63
CA ALA A 259 10.13 3.07 6.92
C ALA A 259 9.43 4.04 7.88
N LEU A 260 8.77 3.52 8.93
CA LEU A 260 8.21 4.36 9.99
C LEU A 260 9.31 5.12 10.74
N GLU A 261 10.42 4.44 11.10
CA GLU A 261 11.60 5.01 11.78
C GLU A 261 12.29 6.12 10.96
N ALA A 262 12.39 5.96 9.64
CA ALA A 262 12.99 6.95 8.75
C ALA A 262 12.24 8.29 8.74
N GLY A 263 10.92 8.28 8.96
CA GLY A 263 10.11 9.49 9.07
C GLY A 263 10.49 10.33 10.29
N ALA A 264 10.65 9.67 11.44
CA ALA A 264 11.00 10.34 12.68
C ALA A 264 12.43 10.92 12.67
N ALA A 265 13.38 10.25 12.00
CA ALA A 265 14.74 10.76 11.88
C ALA A 265 14.81 12.09 11.12
N ARG A 266 13.95 12.29 10.11
CA ARG A 266 13.93 13.52 9.29
C ARG A 266 13.36 14.74 10.03
N GLU A 267 12.50 14.53 11.03
CA GLU A 267 11.91 15.62 11.82
C GLU A 267 12.80 16.07 12.99
N ALA A 268 13.79 15.27 13.37
CA ALA A 268 14.75 15.60 14.41
C ALA A 268 15.72 16.69 13.91
N HIS A 269 15.35 17.97 14.08
CA HIS A 269 16.23 19.09 13.77
C HIS A 269 17.58 18.97 14.50
N PRO A 270 18.72 19.18 13.79
CA PRO A 270 20.07 18.96 14.32
C PRO A 270 20.50 19.91 15.46
N GLY A 271 19.64 20.87 15.86
CA GLY A 271 19.98 21.89 16.86
C GLY A 271 19.54 21.60 18.31
N GLY A 272 18.84 20.50 18.59
CA GLY A 272 18.26 20.23 19.91
C GLY A 272 18.76 18.94 20.54
N GLY A 273 19.84 19.02 21.34
CA GLY A 273 20.47 17.88 22.04
C GLY A 273 19.64 17.26 23.18
N GLY A 274 18.39 16.91 22.92
CA GLY A 274 17.48 16.23 23.85
C GLY A 274 17.11 14.85 23.36
N LEU A 275 17.76 13.82 23.90
CA LEU A 275 17.45 12.40 23.66
C LEU A 275 16.12 12.04 24.32
N SER A 276 14.98 12.35 23.71
CA SER A 276 13.69 11.84 24.20
C SER A 276 12.63 11.76 23.10
N ALA A 277 12.26 10.53 22.75
CA ALA A 277 10.99 10.12 22.14
C ALA A 277 10.41 11.04 21.04
N GLY A 278 11.27 11.59 20.17
CA GLY A 278 10.93 12.58 19.13
C GLY A 278 10.22 12.00 17.90
N TRP A 279 9.35 11.01 18.10
CA TRP A 279 8.36 10.57 17.11
C TRP A 279 7.07 11.33 17.25
N MET A 280 6.94 12.14 18.32
CA MET A 280 5.84 13.06 18.48
C MET A 280 5.77 13.88 17.22
N TRP A 281 4.86 13.47 16.32
CA TRP A 281 3.84 14.31 15.73
C TRP A 281 3.72 15.53 16.62
N ARG A 282 4.57 16.52 16.38
CA ARG A 282 4.34 17.84 16.91
C ARG A 282 3.32 18.34 15.91
N PRO A 283 2.00 18.34 16.24
CA PRO A 283 1.13 19.24 15.52
C PRO A 283 1.89 20.56 15.50
N SER A 284 2.18 21.08 14.30
CA SER A 284 2.92 22.31 14.17
C SER A 284 2.09 23.37 14.90
N TRP A 285 2.43 23.59 16.17
CA TRP A 285 1.87 24.64 17.00
C TRP A 285 2.55 25.88 16.45
N VAL A 286 2.04 26.37 15.33
CA VAL A 286 2.33 27.72 14.87
C VAL A 286 1.77 28.59 15.98
N GLY A 287 2.67 29.02 16.87
CA GLY A 287 2.38 29.78 18.07
C GLY A 287 1.86 31.18 17.72
N GLY A 288 0.65 31.24 17.18
CA GLY A 288 -0.16 32.44 17.14
C GLY A 288 -0.76 32.62 18.53
N SER A 289 -0.10 33.42 19.36
CA SER A 289 -0.61 33.90 20.64
C SER A 289 -1.85 34.76 20.41
N GLY A 290 -3.00 34.11 20.16
CA GLY A 290 -4.29 34.75 19.92
C GLY A 290 -5.39 33.87 20.46
N ASN A 291 -5.97 34.28 21.59
CA ASN A 291 -7.06 33.59 22.28
C ASN A 291 -8.28 33.41 21.35
N ASN A 292 -8.40 32.22 20.72
CA ASN A 292 -9.64 31.53 20.27
C ASN A 292 -9.46 30.59 19.06
N SER A 293 -8.24 30.31 18.60
CA SER A 293 -8.04 29.43 17.46
C SER A 293 -8.07 27.96 17.85
N LYS A 294 -9.14 27.27 17.46
CA LYS A 294 -9.18 25.81 17.26
C LYS A 294 -7.88 25.41 16.54
N ALA A 295 -6.96 24.72 17.23
CA ALA A 295 -5.67 24.34 16.67
C ALA A 295 -5.91 23.54 15.39
N ILE A 296 -5.63 24.15 14.24
CA ILE A 296 -5.57 23.43 12.98
C ILE A 296 -4.26 22.67 13.07
N VAL A 297 -4.35 21.40 13.48
CA VAL A 297 -3.26 20.44 13.35
C VAL A 297 -2.85 20.52 11.89
N ALA A 298 -1.67 21.10 11.62
CA ALA A 298 -1.11 21.05 10.28
C ALA A 298 -1.02 19.57 9.93
N ALA A 299 -1.86 19.15 8.98
CA ALA A 299 -1.91 17.78 8.53
C ALA A 299 -0.51 17.43 8.06
N GLY A 300 0.15 16.51 8.76
CA GLY A 300 1.35 15.87 8.22
C GLY A 300 1.04 15.26 6.86
N PRO A 301 2.05 14.75 6.15
CA PRO A 301 1.85 14.06 4.88
C PRO A 301 0.94 12.83 5.00
N MET A 302 0.72 12.36 6.23
CA MET A 302 -0.21 11.30 6.59
C MET A 302 -1.22 11.88 7.60
N ASP A 303 -2.46 11.39 7.63
CA ASP A 303 -3.36 11.68 8.75
C ASP A 303 -3.26 10.56 9.80
N ALA A 304 -3.80 10.82 10.99
CA ALA A 304 -3.77 9.85 12.09
C ALA A 304 -4.48 8.54 11.74
N GLU A 305 -5.53 8.61 10.91
CA GLU A 305 -6.28 7.44 10.47
C GLU A 305 -5.44 6.54 9.55
N THR A 306 -4.75 7.13 8.58
CA THR A 306 -3.85 6.41 7.67
C THR A 306 -2.70 5.78 8.45
N LEU A 307 -2.12 6.51 9.40
CA LEU A 307 -1.06 5.94 10.25
C LEU A 307 -1.59 4.81 11.14
N MET A 308 -2.79 4.96 11.72
CA MET A 308 -3.46 3.91 12.48
C MET A 308 -3.65 2.65 11.63
N TRP A 309 -4.06 2.82 10.37
CA TRP A 309 -4.22 1.70 9.44
C TRP A 309 -2.88 0.99 9.18
N VAL A 310 -1.80 1.74 8.94
CA VAL A 310 -0.45 1.21 8.74
C VAL A 310 0.03 0.41 9.97
N LEU A 311 -0.17 0.96 11.17
CA LEU A 311 0.20 0.30 12.42
C LEU A 311 -0.63 -0.98 12.64
N ALA A 312 -1.93 -0.94 12.29
CA ALA A 312 -2.80 -2.11 12.33
C ALA A 312 -2.32 -3.23 11.37
N VAL A 313 -1.81 -2.88 10.18
CA VAL A 313 -1.16 -3.85 9.27
C VAL A 313 0.05 -4.49 9.93
N GLY A 314 0.97 -3.67 10.45
CA GLY A 314 2.20 -4.18 11.07
C GLY A 314 1.90 -5.08 12.26
N TRP A 315 0.97 -4.69 13.11
CA TRP A 315 0.51 -5.49 14.24
C TRP A 315 -0.17 -6.79 13.80
N PHE A 316 -1.06 -6.74 12.81
CA PHE A 316 -1.71 -7.93 12.23
C PHE A 316 -0.67 -8.94 11.74
N LEU A 317 0.33 -8.46 11.00
CA LEU A 317 1.37 -9.30 10.45
C LEU A 317 2.26 -9.89 11.53
N ALA A 318 2.59 -9.11 12.57
CA ALA A 318 3.39 -9.58 13.71
C ALA A 318 2.64 -10.64 14.53
N ASP A 319 1.34 -10.44 14.79
CA ASP A 319 0.52 -11.44 15.50
C ASP A 319 0.35 -12.71 14.67
N LYS A 320 0.19 -12.60 13.34
CA LYS A 320 0.15 -13.75 12.43
C LYS A 320 1.46 -14.53 12.45
N ARG A 321 2.61 -13.85 12.35
CA ARG A 321 3.95 -14.46 12.46
C ARG A 321 4.08 -15.22 13.78
N ARG A 322 3.74 -14.57 14.91
CA ARG A 322 3.78 -15.17 16.25
C ARG A 322 2.90 -16.42 16.33
N ALA A 323 1.68 -16.36 15.80
CA ALA A 323 0.75 -17.48 15.85
C ALA A 323 1.20 -18.68 15.01
N MET A 324 1.87 -18.46 13.88
CA MET A 324 2.30 -19.52 12.96
C MET A 324 3.65 -20.14 13.33
N TYR A 325 4.60 -19.33 13.80
CA TYR A 325 5.99 -19.76 13.94
C TYR A 325 6.55 -19.58 15.36
N GLY A 326 5.79 -18.99 16.29
CA GLY A 326 6.31 -18.52 17.55
C GLY A 326 7.20 -17.27 17.38
N GLY A 327 7.68 -16.72 18.50
CA GLY A 327 8.50 -15.52 18.51
C GLY A 327 7.76 -14.27 18.03
N GLY A 328 8.51 -13.19 17.72
CA GLY A 328 7.95 -11.93 17.23
C GLY A 328 7.16 -11.11 18.24
N GLU A 329 7.27 -11.46 19.53
CA GLU A 329 6.68 -10.71 20.64
C GLU A 329 7.19 -9.27 20.68
N GLU A 330 8.47 -9.06 20.35
CA GLU A 330 9.07 -7.74 20.21
C GLU A 330 8.34 -6.91 19.16
N MET A 331 8.07 -7.45 17.96
CA MET A 331 7.40 -6.69 16.90
C MET A 331 5.93 -6.44 17.24
N VAL A 332 5.23 -7.41 17.84
CA VAL A 332 3.85 -7.20 18.32
C VAL A 332 3.81 -6.10 19.39
N GLY A 333 4.75 -6.12 20.33
CA GLY A 333 4.90 -5.11 21.36
C GLY A 333 5.19 -3.75 20.76
N TRP A 334 6.19 -3.65 19.88
CA TRP A 334 6.58 -2.41 19.22
C TRP A 334 5.41 -1.75 18.48
N PHE A 335 4.67 -2.49 17.63
CA PHE A 335 3.51 -1.93 16.95
C PHE A 335 2.38 -1.58 17.93
N GLY A 336 2.18 -2.37 18.99
CA GLY A 336 1.21 -2.08 20.04
C GLY A 336 1.51 -0.77 20.78
N ASP A 337 2.78 -0.56 21.15
CA ASP A 337 3.24 0.64 21.84
C ASP A 337 3.08 1.88 20.93
N ARG A 338 3.28 1.76 19.61
CA ARG A 338 3.04 2.86 18.65
C ARG A 338 1.57 3.19 18.45
N VAL A 339 0.69 2.19 18.50
CA VAL A 339 -0.77 2.43 18.51
C VAL A 339 -1.17 3.19 19.78
N GLU A 340 -0.59 2.85 20.93
CA GLU A 340 -0.81 3.56 22.20
C GLU A 340 -0.33 5.00 22.16
N GLU A 341 0.87 5.24 21.64
CA GLU A 341 1.40 6.58 21.43
C GLU A 341 0.50 7.44 20.53
N LEU A 342 0.09 6.89 19.38
CA LEU A 342 -0.78 7.60 18.43
C LEU A 342 -2.13 7.98 19.07
N LEU A 343 -2.74 7.06 19.84
CA LEU A 343 -3.99 7.34 20.56
C LEU A 343 -3.81 8.40 21.66
N GLY A 344 -2.65 8.43 22.31
CA GLY A 344 -2.30 9.47 23.28
C GLY A 344 -2.24 10.86 22.66
N VAL A 345 -1.71 10.98 21.43
CA VAL A 345 -1.62 12.24 20.69
C VAL A 345 -2.99 12.69 20.18
N VAL A 346 -3.77 11.75 19.64
CA VAL A 346 -5.07 12.03 19.00
C VAL A 346 -6.17 12.30 20.05
N GLY A 347 -6.00 11.80 21.27
CA GLY A 347 -6.90 12.06 22.39
C GLY A 347 -8.03 11.03 22.54
N VAL A 348 -8.59 10.98 23.74
CA VAL A 348 -9.44 9.88 24.24
C VAL A 348 -10.80 9.82 23.55
N CYS A 349 -11.33 10.97 23.15
CA CYS A 349 -12.60 11.07 22.42
C CYS A 349 -12.56 10.33 21.07
N GLU A 350 -11.37 10.02 20.57
CA GLU A 350 -11.17 9.30 19.34
C GLU A 350 -10.93 7.80 19.53
N ARG A 351 -11.08 7.22 20.74
CA ARG A 351 -10.95 5.76 20.91
C ARG A 351 -12.03 4.98 20.14
N GLU A 352 -13.27 5.46 20.18
CA GLU A 352 -14.35 4.93 19.34
C GLU A 352 -14.10 5.21 17.85
N SER A 353 -13.51 6.37 17.56
CA SER A 353 -13.04 6.72 16.20
C SER A 353 -12.00 5.71 15.72
N ALA A 354 -11.00 5.34 16.53
CA ALA A 354 -9.96 4.37 16.20
C ALA A 354 -10.49 2.94 16.01
N VAL A 355 -11.54 2.56 16.76
CA VAL A 355 -12.29 1.33 16.46
C VAL A 355 -12.97 1.44 15.09
N GLY A 356 -13.49 2.63 14.75
CA GLY A 356 -14.01 2.98 13.43
C GLY A 356 -12.97 2.94 12.31
N MET A 357 -11.78 3.53 12.52
CA MET A 357 -10.67 3.63 11.56
C MET A 357 -10.21 2.24 11.09
N VAL A 358 -10.30 1.23 11.97
CA VAL A 358 -9.90 -0.16 11.67
C VAL A 358 -11.12 -1.06 11.44
N ARG A 359 -12.36 -0.53 11.47
CA ARG A 359 -13.58 -1.32 11.22
C ARG A 359 -13.60 -1.91 9.81
N ASP A 360 -13.12 -1.12 8.85
CA ASP A 360 -13.01 -1.52 7.45
C ASP A 360 -11.66 -2.22 7.17
N PHE A 361 -10.83 -2.44 8.19
CA PHE A 361 -9.58 -3.17 8.05
C PHE A 361 -9.85 -4.60 7.56
N PRO A 362 -9.20 -5.02 6.47
CA PRO A 362 -9.49 -6.29 5.82
C PRO A 362 -9.05 -7.56 6.60
N GLY A 363 -8.70 -7.45 7.89
CA GLY A 363 -8.27 -8.55 8.75
C GLY A 363 -9.39 -9.51 9.20
N THR A 364 -8.97 -10.67 9.73
CA THR A 364 -9.88 -11.73 10.20
C THR A 364 -10.75 -11.27 11.38
N ASP A 365 -11.89 -11.92 11.61
CA ASP A 365 -12.72 -11.66 12.80
C ASP A 365 -11.91 -11.83 14.10
N GLY A 366 -11.00 -12.81 14.12
CA GLY A 366 -10.05 -13.01 15.22
C GLY A 366 -9.16 -11.79 15.45
N PHE A 367 -8.59 -11.21 14.40
CA PHE A 367 -7.84 -9.95 14.50
C PHE A 367 -8.71 -8.83 15.06
N ARG A 368 -9.95 -8.65 14.55
CA ARG A 368 -10.86 -7.59 15.03
C ARG A 368 -11.22 -7.74 16.50
N VAL A 369 -11.34 -8.97 17.01
CA VAL A 369 -11.54 -9.24 18.44
C VAL A 369 -10.31 -8.85 19.24
N LYS A 370 -9.12 -9.29 18.81
CA LYS A 370 -7.88 -8.95 19.52
C LYS A 370 -7.55 -7.46 19.46
N TRP A 371 -7.83 -6.78 18.34
CA TRP A 371 -7.69 -5.34 18.17
C TRP A 371 -8.60 -4.58 19.15
N ARG A 372 -9.89 -4.98 19.25
CA ARG A 372 -10.79 -4.41 20.26
C ARG A 372 -10.33 -4.68 21.68
N ALA A 373 -9.72 -5.83 21.94
CA ALA A 373 -9.16 -6.16 23.25
C ALA A 373 -7.91 -5.31 23.57
N LEU A 374 -7.00 -5.13 22.60
CA LEU A 374 -5.85 -4.22 22.68
C LEU A 374 -6.34 -2.83 23.05
N LEU A 375 -7.28 -2.29 22.26
CA LEU A 375 -7.91 -1.01 22.49
C LEU A 375 -8.73 -0.94 23.78
N ARG A 376 -8.93 -2.02 24.56
CA ARG A 376 -9.62 -2.04 25.86
C ARG A 376 -8.68 -2.33 27.03
N GLY A 377 -7.43 -2.68 26.77
CA GLY A 377 -6.48 -3.09 27.80
C GLY A 377 -6.24 -1.99 28.85
N GLU A 378 -5.87 -2.41 30.06
CA GLU A 378 -5.63 -1.50 31.20
C GLU A 378 -4.59 -0.42 30.91
N ARG A 379 -3.62 -0.70 30.02
CA ARG A 379 -2.66 0.30 29.51
C ARG A 379 -3.37 1.54 28.94
N PHE A 380 -4.50 1.33 28.27
CA PHE A 380 -5.32 2.39 27.67
C PHE A 380 -6.42 2.94 28.60
N CYS A 381 -6.53 2.43 29.84
CA CYS A 381 -7.56 2.90 30.79
C CYS A 381 -7.18 4.23 31.43
N TRP A 382 -5.88 4.52 31.60
CA TRP A 382 -5.37 5.73 32.24
C TRP A 382 -5.51 7.01 31.41
N LEU A 383 -5.90 6.88 30.14
CA LEU A 383 -6.15 8.02 29.28
C LEU A 383 -7.56 8.59 29.50
N SER A 384 -8.51 7.79 30.00
CA SER A 384 -9.89 8.20 30.34
C SER A 384 -9.95 8.95 31.66
#